data_AF-A0A964JTL8-F1
#
_entry.id   AF-A0A964JTL8-F1
#
_cell.length_a   1.000
_cell.length_b   1.000
_cell.length_c   1.000
_cell.angle_alpha   90.00
_cell.angle_beta   90.00
_cell.angle_gamma   90.00
#
_symmetry.space_group_name_H-M   'P 1'
#
loop_
_entity.id
_entity.type
_entity.pdbx_description
1 polymer ?
#
loop_
_entity_poly.entity_id
_entity_poly.type
_entity_poly.pdbx_seq_one_letter_code
_entity_poly.pdbx_strand_id
1 'polypeptide(L)'
;MKALVCLAMLAVVAPAHAKAPRSTVDISVSAGVPEFRDPKTGQIWTPNNVGLVSGPNTPADRAFDPLAQAASVNGVIVQRPKVTPLGAVPITAGPTVPLVDIENATLRAVPEQRWQVVLYLNNNSNRTIVPLLHCQFSNAGKPVEETRVLVPAIGGGVRAGLTVYGPKTSLFVDRATCKVESP
;
A
#
# COMPACT_ATOMS: atom_id res chain seq x y z
N MET A 1 -37.44 -4.95 60.98
CA MET A 1 -37.66 -3.64 60.32
C MET A 1 -36.32 -3.11 59.82
N LYS A 2 -36.30 -2.67 58.55
CA LYS A 2 -35.23 -1.94 57.83
C LYS A 2 -33.94 -2.72 57.53
N ALA A 3 -33.79 -3.10 56.26
CA ALA A 3 -32.52 -3.10 55.56
C ALA A 3 -32.74 -2.60 54.13
N LEU A 4 -31.90 -1.64 53.75
CA LEU A 4 -31.99 -0.73 52.62
C LEU A 4 -31.66 -1.44 51.31
N VAL A 5 -32.43 -1.18 50.25
CA VAL A 5 -32.13 -1.55 48.87
C VAL A 5 -31.06 -0.60 48.34
N CYS A 6 -29.92 -1.14 47.89
CA CYS A 6 -28.87 -0.37 47.21
C CYS A 6 -28.92 -0.71 45.72
N LEU A 7 -29.49 0.19 44.90
CA LEU A 7 -29.43 0.13 43.44
C LEU A 7 -28.04 0.60 42.99
N ALA A 8 -27.24 -0.28 42.39
CA ALA A 8 -26.02 0.10 41.71
C ALA A 8 -26.35 0.56 40.27
N MET A 9 -26.17 1.85 39.98
CA MET A 9 -26.18 2.36 38.60
C MET A 9 -24.85 2.01 37.93
N LEU A 10 -24.89 1.20 36.87
CA LEU A 10 -23.76 1.02 35.96
C LEU A 10 -23.71 2.19 34.97
N ALA A 11 -22.69 3.04 35.09
CA ALA A 11 -22.39 4.06 34.10
C ALA A 11 -21.65 3.43 32.91
N VAL A 12 -22.21 3.57 31.71
CA VAL A 12 -21.57 3.18 30.45
C VAL A 12 -20.60 4.27 30.03
N VAL A 13 -19.30 3.98 30.05
CA VAL A 13 -18.26 4.88 29.53
C VAL A 13 -18.00 4.51 28.07
N ALA A 14 -18.35 5.41 27.15
CA ALA A 14 -18.01 5.25 25.72
C ALA A 14 -16.49 5.41 25.51
N PRO A 15 -15.87 4.70 24.55
CA PRO A 15 -14.46 4.89 24.24
C PRO A 15 -14.28 6.24 23.52
N ALA A 16 -13.56 7.16 24.16
CA ALA A 16 -13.10 8.37 23.50
C ALA A 16 -12.07 7.99 22.42
N HIS A 17 -12.38 8.24 21.15
CA HIS A 17 -11.41 8.17 20.07
C HIS A 17 -10.28 9.17 20.33
N ALA A 18 -9.13 8.66 20.76
CA ALA A 18 -7.92 9.45 20.92
C ALA A 18 -7.50 10.02 19.55
N LYS A 19 -7.68 11.33 19.39
CA LYS A 19 -7.19 12.10 18.24
C LYS A 19 -5.66 12.06 18.31
N ALA A 20 -5.02 11.33 17.41
CA ALA A 20 -3.56 11.29 17.34
C ALA A 20 -3.01 12.74 17.26
N PRO A 21 -2.03 13.13 18.09
CA PRO A 21 -1.48 14.46 18.05
C PRO A 21 -0.81 14.67 16.69
N ARG A 22 -1.30 15.64 15.91
CA ARG A 22 -0.56 16.15 14.75
C ARG A 22 0.72 16.78 15.29
N SER A 23 1.87 16.31 14.81
CA SER A 23 3.14 17.00 15.02
C SER A 23 3.11 18.30 14.21
N THR A 24 2.69 19.39 14.83
CA THR A 24 2.96 20.74 14.33
C THR A 24 4.33 21.16 14.83
N VAL A 25 5.29 21.29 13.91
CA VAL A 25 6.54 21.99 14.22
C VAL A 25 6.19 23.47 14.20
N ASP A 26 5.94 24.06 15.37
CA ASP A 26 5.90 25.51 15.51
C ASP A 26 7.33 26.02 15.41
N ILE A 27 7.69 26.52 14.22
CA ILE A 27 8.93 27.28 14.05
C ILE A 27 8.70 28.63 14.72
N SER A 28 9.29 28.84 15.90
CA SER A 28 9.34 30.14 16.55
C SER A 28 10.05 31.13 15.63
N VAL A 29 9.30 32.04 15.01
CA VAL A 29 9.80 33.09 14.12
C VAL A 29 10.58 34.10 14.95
N SER A 30 11.91 33.97 14.97
CA SER A 30 12.79 35.04 15.42
C SER A 30 12.89 36.10 14.32
N ALA A 31 12.97 37.37 14.72
CA ALA A 31 12.89 38.56 13.89
C ALA A 31 13.77 38.52 12.62
N GLY A 32 13.18 38.86 11.47
CA GLY A 32 13.83 38.97 10.16
C GLY A 32 13.42 37.86 9.20
N VAL A 33 12.20 37.96 8.64
CA VAL A 33 11.71 36.99 7.64
C VAL A 33 12.61 37.04 6.40
N PRO A 34 13.21 35.93 5.93
CA PRO A 34 13.98 35.92 4.70
C PRO A 34 13.05 36.24 3.52
N GLU A 35 13.25 37.41 2.91
CA GLU A 35 12.55 37.85 1.71
C GLU A 35 13.40 37.52 0.48
N PHE A 36 12.86 36.72 -0.44
CA PHE A 36 13.50 36.44 -1.72
C PHE A 36 12.80 37.24 -2.81
N ARG A 37 13.50 38.24 -3.37
CA ARG A 37 12.98 39.03 -4.49
C ARG A 37 13.35 38.35 -5.81
N ASP A 38 12.35 37.98 -6.60
CA ASP A 38 12.55 37.47 -7.96
C ASP A 38 13.12 38.57 -8.86
N PRO A 39 14.32 38.41 -9.44
CA PRO A 39 14.96 39.41 -10.28
C PRO A 39 14.25 39.66 -11.62
N LYS A 40 13.39 38.75 -12.09
CA LYS A 40 12.67 38.91 -13.36
C LYS A 40 11.32 39.61 -13.21
N THR A 41 10.60 39.34 -12.12
CA THR A 41 9.24 39.85 -11.90
C THR A 41 9.18 40.94 -10.82
N GLY A 42 10.23 41.08 -10.01
CA GLY A 42 10.25 41.98 -8.86
C GLY A 42 9.40 41.51 -7.68
N GLN A 43 8.79 40.32 -7.76
CA GLN A 43 7.94 39.75 -6.73
C GLN A 43 8.76 39.38 -5.50
N ILE A 44 8.29 39.79 -4.32
CA ILE A 44 8.91 39.45 -3.03
C ILE A 44 8.23 38.19 -2.48
N TRP A 45 9.01 37.12 -2.38
CA TRP A 45 8.61 35.87 -1.78
C TRP A 45 8.99 35.86 -0.29
N THR A 46 8.00 35.63 0.55
CA THR A 46 8.11 35.37 1.99
C THR A 46 7.67 33.93 2.23
N PRO A 47 8.02 33.32 3.39
CA PRO A 47 7.44 32.06 3.82
C PRO A 47 5.90 32.06 3.82
N ASN A 48 5.27 33.23 3.91
CA ASN A 48 3.82 33.40 3.95
C ASN A 48 3.16 33.47 2.56
N ASN A 49 3.91 33.64 1.47
CA ASN A 49 3.34 33.76 0.12
C ASN A 49 3.99 32.83 -0.92
N VAL A 50 5.13 32.21 -0.60
CA VAL A 50 5.81 31.26 -1.48
C VAL A 50 4.96 29.98 -1.62
N GLY A 51 4.67 29.58 -2.87
CA GLY A 51 3.85 28.40 -3.17
C GLY A 51 2.34 28.57 -3.00
N LEU A 52 1.86 29.77 -2.66
CA LEU A 52 0.42 30.07 -2.63
C LEU A 52 -0.04 30.50 -4.03
N VAL A 53 -0.92 29.70 -4.65
CA VAL A 53 -1.76 30.18 -5.76
C VAL A 53 -2.72 31.22 -5.19
N SER A 54 -2.92 32.37 -5.86
CA SER A 54 -3.81 33.42 -5.37
C SER A 54 -5.24 32.89 -5.13
N GLY A 55 -5.65 32.85 -3.87
CA GLY A 55 -6.94 32.33 -3.41
C GLY A 55 -6.79 31.57 -2.09
N PRO A 56 -7.88 31.32 -1.34
CA PRO A 56 -7.81 30.46 -0.17
C PRO A 56 -7.46 29.03 -0.62
N ASN A 57 -6.30 28.50 -0.20
CA ASN A 57 -5.91 27.10 -0.43
C ASN A 57 -7.07 26.17 -0.08
N THR A 58 -7.74 25.61 -1.08
CA THR A 58 -8.86 24.73 -0.85
C THR A 58 -8.34 23.38 -0.34
N PRO A 59 -9.15 22.58 0.37
CA PRO A 59 -8.79 21.20 0.68
C PRO A 59 -8.42 20.37 -0.57
N ALA A 60 -8.97 20.71 -1.74
CA ALA A 60 -8.67 20.05 -3.01
C ALA A 60 -7.25 20.41 -3.50
N ASP A 61 -6.82 21.66 -3.36
CA ASP A 61 -5.46 22.09 -3.75
C ASP A 61 -4.37 21.45 -2.87
N ARG A 62 -4.74 21.02 -1.65
CA ARG A 62 -3.86 20.30 -0.72
C ARG A 62 -3.93 18.78 -0.89
N ALA A 63 -4.84 18.26 -1.71
CA ALA A 63 -4.97 16.85 -1.91
C ALA A 63 -3.83 16.34 -2.81
N PHE A 64 -3.33 15.14 -2.51
CA PHE A 64 -2.43 14.45 -3.41
C PHE A 64 -3.18 14.15 -4.72
N ASP A 65 -2.68 14.67 -5.85
CA ASP A 65 -3.17 14.30 -7.18
C ASP A 65 -2.37 13.10 -7.72
N PRO A 66 -2.93 11.88 -7.70
CA PRO A 66 -2.26 10.71 -8.26
C PRO A 66 -2.03 10.81 -9.77
N LEU A 67 -2.84 11.58 -10.51
CA LEU A 67 -2.76 11.68 -11.97
C LEU A 67 -1.62 12.58 -12.44
N ALA A 68 -1.19 13.53 -11.61
CA ALA A 68 -0.05 14.39 -11.86
C ALA A 68 1.29 13.63 -11.84
N GLN A 69 1.31 12.40 -11.31
CA GLN A 69 2.50 11.56 -11.32
C GLN A 69 2.59 10.79 -12.65
N ALA A 70 3.57 11.16 -13.49
CA ALA A 70 3.74 10.62 -14.83
C ALA A 70 4.87 9.57 -14.95
N ALA A 71 5.50 9.17 -13.84
CA ALA A 71 6.67 8.29 -13.88
C ALA A 71 6.25 6.81 -13.81
N SER A 72 6.60 6.04 -14.84
CA SER A 72 6.47 4.59 -14.91
C SER A 72 7.83 3.93 -15.11
N VAL A 73 7.93 2.66 -14.73
CA VAL A 73 9.06 1.80 -15.03
C VAL A 73 8.77 1.09 -16.35
N ASN A 74 9.62 1.34 -17.36
CA ASN A 74 9.47 0.71 -18.66
C ASN A 74 9.96 -0.74 -18.65
N GLY A 75 9.17 -1.63 -19.25
CA GLY A 75 9.48 -3.05 -19.40
C GLY A 75 8.90 -3.93 -18.29
N VAL A 76 9.17 -5.24 -18.41
CA VAL A 76 8.69 -6.26 -17.48
C VAL A 76 9.85 -6.73 -16.60
N ILE A 77 9.73 -6.56 -15.29
CA ILE A 77 10.72 -7.03 -14.32
C ILE A 77 10.51 -8.53 -14.07
N VAL A 78 11.58 -9.32 -14.06
CA VAL A 78 11.49 -10.75 -13.71
C VAL A 78 12.04 -10.96 -12.30
N GLN A 79 11.28 -11.64 -11.45
CA GLN A 79 11.65 -11.93 -10.06
C GLN A 79 11.57 -13.42 -9.77
N ARG A 80 12.47 -13.89 -8.90
CA ARG A 80 12.50 -15.25 -8.35
C ARG A 80 12.42 -15.15 -6.82
N PRO A 81 11.21 -15.00 -6.25
CA PRO A 81 11.06 -14.80 -4.82
C PRO A 81 11.36 -16.09 -4.05
N LYS A 82 11.65 -15.94 -2.76
CA LYS A 82 11.65 -17.06 -1.83
C LYS A 82 10.20 -17.42 -1.49
N VAL A 83 9.93 -18.72 -1.42
CA VAL A 83 8.63 -19.26 -1.00
C VAL A 83 8.78 -19.87 0.37
N THR A 84 7.82 -19.59 1.25
CA THR A 84 7.73 -20.18 2.59
C THR A 84 6.51 -21.09 2.65
N PRO A 85 6.66 -22.41 2.85
CA PRO A 85 5.52 -23.29 3.13
C PRO A 85 4.87 -22.87 4.44
N LEU A 86 3.55 -22.68 4.43
CA LEU A 86 2.78 -22.20 5.58
C LEU A 86 1.81 -23.26 6.13
N GLY A 87 1.49 -24.27 5.34
CA GLY A 87 0.57 -25.33 5.74
C GLY A 87 0.11 -26.16 4.55
N ALA A 88 -0.95 -26.91 4.78
CA ALA A 88 -1.59 -27.74 3.76
C ALA A 88 -2.96 -27.19 3.35
N VAL A 89 -3.34 -27.46 2.12
CA VAL A 89 -4.67 -27.21 1.54
C VAL A 89 -5.25 -28.52 1.00
N PRO A 90 -6.58 -28.71 1.03
CA PRO A 90 -7.21 -29.87 0.43
C PRO A 90 -6.91 -30.00 -1.07
N ILE A 91 -6.71 -31.23 -1.53
CA ILE A 91 -6.53 -31.51 -2.96
C ILE A 91 -7.92 -31.57 -3.60
N THR A 92 -8.31 -30.48 -4.26
CA THR A 92 -9.65 -30.27 -4.83
C THR A 92 -9.63 -29.83 -6.28
N ALA A 93 -8.45 -29.74 -6.91
CA ALA A 93 -8.32 -29.33 -8.31
C ALA A 93 -9.20 -30.20 -9.23
N GLY A 94 -9.94 -29.53 -10.12
CA GLY A 94 -10.93 -30.14 -10.99
C GLY A 94 -11.45 -29.14 -12.02
N PRO A 95 -12.55 -29.44 -12.74
CA PRO A 95 -13.06 -28.57 -13.79
C PRO A 95 -13.42 -27.13 -13.35
N THR A 96 -13.76 -26.95 -12.07
CA THR A 96 -14.17 -25.65 -11.49
C THR A 96 -13.19 -25.10 -10.47
N VAL A 97 -12.18 -25.88 -10.06
CA VAL A 97 -11.19 -25.49 -9.06
C VAL A 97 -9.82 -25.49 -9.72
N PRO A 98 -9.12 -24.34 -9.78
CA PRO A 98 -7.84 -24.25 -10.45
C PRO A 98 -6.78 -25.11 -9.73
N LEU A 99 -5.76 -25.54 -10.48
CA LEU A 99 -4.59 -26.22 -9.92
C LEU A 99 -3.89 -25.34 -8.88
N VAL A 100 -3.86 -24.03 -9.15
CA VAL A 100 -3.18 -23.02 -8.34
C VAL A 100 -4.04 -21.78 -8.29
N ASP A 101 -4.24 -21.24 -7.10
CA ASP A 101 -4.87 -19.93 -6.92
C ASP A 101 -4.06 -19.03 -6.00
N ILE A 102 -4.33 -17.73 -6.12
CA ILE A 102 -3.76 -16.68 -5.29
C ILE A 102 -4.79 -16.26 -4.26
N GLU A 103 -4.38 -16.18 -3.00
CA GLU A 103 -5.20 -15.66 -1.91
C GLU A 103 -4.56 -14.46 -1.21
N ASN A 104 -5.42 -13.57 -0.69
CA ASN A 104 -5.10 -12.43 0.16
C ASN A 104 -3.90 -11.58 -0.33
N ALA A 105 -3.84 -11.30 -1.63
CA ALA A 105 -2.85 -10.40 -2.19
C ALA A 105 -3.00 -8.99 -1.59
N THR A 106 -2.03 -8.59 -0.78
CA THR A 106 -2.07 -7.36 0.01
C THR A 106 -0.92 -6.45 -0.38
N LEU A 107 -1.24 -5.25 -0.86
CA LEU A 107 -0.27 -4.22 -1.19
C LEU A 107 0.22 -3.51 0.08
N ARG A 108 1.54 -3.36 0.22
CA ARG A 108 2.18 -2.60 1.29
C ARG A 108 3.33 -1.76 0.75
N ALA A 109 3.45 -0.54 1.26
CA ALA A 109 4.64 0.28 1.06
C ALA A 109 5.68 -0.07 2.15
N VAL A 110 6.92 -0.30 1.75
CA VAL A 110 8.06 -0.32 2.69
C VAL A 110 8.79 1.01 2.54
N PRO A 111 8.78 1.89 3.57
CA PRO A 111 9.39 3.21 3.48
C PRO A 111 10.84 3.15 2.99
N GLU A 112 11.19 4.06 2.09
CA GLU A 112 12.53 4.20 1.48
C GLU A 112 13.02 2.97 0.70
N GLN A 113 12.13 2.00 0.45
CA GLN A 113 12.43 0.78 -0.26
C GLN A 113 11.52 0.65 -1.49
N ARG A 114 10.69 -0.40 -1.52
CA ARG A 114 9.81 -0.72 -2.63
C ARG A 114 8.40 -0.99 -2.11
N TRP A 115 7.44 -0.78 -2.99
CA TRP A 115 6.13 -1.42 -2.85
C TRP A 115 6.31 -2.92 -2.85
N GLN A 116 5.44 -3.63 -2.13
CA GLN A 116 5.44 -5.07 -2.12
C GLN A 116 4.01 -5.60 -2.05
N VAL A 117 3.78 -6.73 -2.72
CA VAL A 117 2.57 -7.53 -2.58
C VAL A 117 2.92 -8.77 -1.79
N VAL A 118 2.30 -8.94 -0.63
CA VAL A 118 2.33 -10.19 0.12
C VAL A 118 1.13 -11.00 -0.32
N LEU A 119 1.34 -12.23 -0.77
CA LEU A 119 0.28 -13.11 -1.25
C LEU A 119 0.53 -14.55 -0.83
N TYR A 120 -0.55 -15.33 -0.85
CA TYR A 120 -0.51 -16.77 -0.65
C TYR A 120 -0.83 -17.49 -1.95
N LEU A 121 -0.15 -18.62 -2.19
CA LEU A 121 -0.47 -19.56 -3.25
C LEU A 121 -0.95 -20.86 -2.63
N ASN A 122 -2.04 -21.39 -3.16
CA ASN A 122 -2.55 -22.70 -2.83
C ASN A 122 -2.31 -23.64 -4.00
N ASN A 123 -1.64 -24.77 -3.76
CA ASN A 123 -1.60 -25.86 -4.72
C ASN A 123 -2.73 -26.85 -4.41
N ASN A 124 -3.84 -26.74 -5.14
CA ASN A 124 -5.01 -27.62 -4.94
C ASN A 124 -4.84 -28.97 -5.65
N SER A 125 -3.70 -29.23 -6.27
CA SER A 125 -3.41 -30.48 -6.99
C SER A 125 -2.62 -31.46 -6.13
N ASN A 126 -2.56 -32.73 -6.57
CA ASN A 126 -1.70 -33.74 -5.96
C ASN A 126 -0.26 -33.74 -6.52
N ARG A 127 0.11 -32.76 -7.36
CA ARG A 127 1.42 -32.71 -8.03
C ARG A 127 2.22 -31.51 -7.57
N THR A 128 3.55 -31.62 -7.68
CA THR A 128 4.42 -30.46 -7.59
C THR A 128 4.24 -29.58 -8.83
N ILE A 129 4.11 -28.28 -8.62
CA ILE A 129 3.87 -27.25 -9.64
C ILE A 129 5.00 -26.22 -9.64
N VAL A 130 5.17 -25.49 -10.74
CA VAL A 130 6.15 -24.39 -10.86
C VAL A 130 5.47 -23.19 -11.51
N PRO A 131 4.67 -22.43 -10.73
CA PRO A 131 3.79 -21.43 -11.31
C PRO A 131 4.57 -20.18 -11.78
N LEU A 132 4.09 -19.59 -12.87
CA LEU A 132 4.47 -18.26 -13.32
C LEU A 132 3.33 -17.31 -12.95
N LEU A 133 3.64 -16.24 -12.20
CA LEU A 133 2.67 -15.18 -11.92
C LEU A 133 3.00 -13.94 -12.73
N HIS A 134 1.96 -13.16 -13.02
CA HIS A 134 2.08 -11.81 -13.55
C HIS A 134 1.42 -10.84 -12.58
N CYS A 135 2.20 -9.87 -12.08
CA CYS A 135 1.76 -8.81 -11.20
C CYS A 135 1.88 -7.45 -11.89
N GLN A 136 0.81 -6.67 -11.86
CA GLN A 136 0.76 -5.32 -12.40
C GLN A 136 0.51 -4.33 -11.27
N PHE A 137 1.41 -3.35 -11.14
CA PHE A 137 1.29 -2.23 -10.21
C PHE A 137 0.73 -1.03 -10.97
N SER A 138 -0.29 -0.39 -10.42
CA SER A 138 -0.95 0.76 -11.04
C SER A 138 -1.19 1.89 -10.05
N ASN A 139 -1.43 3.07 -10.63
CA ASN A 139 -1.83 4.28 -9.94
C ASN A 139 -2.96 4.94 -10.73
N ALA A 140 -4.14 5.11 -10.12
CA ALA A 140 -5.32 5.70 -10.76
C ALA A 140 -5.65 5.03 -12.11
N GLY A 141 -5.48 3.69 -12.18
CA GLY A 141 -5.72 2.90 -13.38
C GLY A 141 -4.61 2.93 -14.43
N LYS A 142 -3.58 3.75 -14.27
CA LYS A 142 -2.41 3.77 -15.15
C LYS A 142 -1.35 2.77 -14.70
N PRO A 143 -0.73 1.99 -15.61
CA PRO A 143 0.33 1.06 -15.24
C PRO A 143 1.58 1.82 -14.78
N VAL A 144 2.18 1.37 -13.67
CA VAL A 144 3.41 1.92 -13.09
C VAL A 144 4.59 0.96 -13.28
N GLU A 145 4.41 -0.32 -12.99
CA GLU A 145 5.43 -1.37 -13.19
C GLU A 145 4.73 -2.72 -13.43
N GLU A 146 5.31 -3.55 -14.30
CA GLU A 146 4.89 -4.94 -14.48
C GLU A 146 5.99 -5.90 -14.01
N THR A 147 5.59 -6.96 -13.33
CA THR A 147 6.49 -7.97 -12.78
C THR A 147 6.02 -9.38 -13.13
N ARG A 148 6.90 -10.17 -13.75
CA ARG A 148 6.78 -11.63 -13.90
C ARG A 148 7.50 -12.33 -12.75
N VAL A 149 6.81 -13.26 -12.12
CA VAL A 149 7.27 -13.96 -10.93
C VAL A 149 7.46 -15.43 -11.24
N LEU A 150 8.71 -15.87 -11.28
CA LEU A 150 9.10 -17.26 -11.44
C LEU A 150 9.10 -17.91 -10.05
N VAL A 151 8.00 -18.56 -9.70
CA VAL A 151 7.84 -19.16 -8.38
C VAL A 151 8.62 -20.48 -8.32
N PRO A 152 9.41 -20.72 -7.26
CA PRO A 152 9.98 -22.03 -6.99
C PRO A 152 8.92 -23.15 -6.94
N ALA A 153 9.37 -24.40 -7.06
CA ALA A 153 8.48 -25.55 -7.01
C ALA A 153 7.66 -25.62 -5.71
N ILE A 154 6.35 -25.84 -5.81
CA ILE A 154 5.43 -25.98 -4.68
C ILE A 154 4.85 -27.40 -4.71
N GLY A 155 4.99 -28.15 -3.61
CA GLY A 155 4.45 -29.51 -3.50
C GLY A 155 2.92 -29.56 -3.58
N GLY A 156 2.37 -30.73 -3.93
CA GLY A 156 0.92 -30.96 -3.96
C GLY A 156 0.27 -30.71 -2.61
N GLY A 157 -0.89 -30.04 -2.58
CA GLY A 157 -1.61 -29.72 -1.36
C GLY A 157 -0.89 -28.72 -0.44
N VAL A 158 0.12 -27.99 -0.91
CA VAL A 158 0.86 -27.02 -0.08
C VAL A 158 0.29 -25.61 -0.22
N ARG A 159 0.13 -24.93 0.92
CA ARG A 159 -0.03 -23.47 0.98
C ARG A 159 1.33 -22.81 1.15
N ALA A 160 1.62 -21.84 0.31
CA ALA A 160 2.89 -21.12 0.29
C ALA A 160 2.66 -19.62 0.42
N GLY A 161 3.50 -18.93 1.20
CA GLY A 161 3.57 -17.47 1.25
C GLY A 161 4.77 -16.94 0.48
N LEU A 162 4.59 -15.83 -0.21
CA LEU A 162 5.67 -15.11 -0.89
C LEU A 162 5.42 -13.60 -0.92
N THR A 163 6.49 -12.87 -1.17
CA THR A 163 6.47 -11.41 -1.38
C THR A 163 6.96 -11.10 -2.78
N VAL A 164 6.19 -10.32 -3.52
CA VAL A 164 6.54 -9.78 -4.85
C VAL A 164 6.86 -8.31 -4.68
N TYR A 165 8.03 -7.88 -5.14
CA TYR A 165 8.41 -6.47 -5.06
C TYR A 165 7.89 -5.71 -6.27
N GLY A 166 7.38 -4.50 -6.03
CA GLY A 166 7.01 -3.55 -7.07
C GLY A 166 8.00 -2.39 -7.15
N PRO A 167 7.58 -1.23 -7.68
CA PRO A 167 8.48 -0.10 -7.89
C PRO A 167 9.00 0.49 -6.58
N LYS A 168 10.02 1.34 -6.68
CA LYS A 168 10.48 2.15 -5.54
C LYS A 168 9.31 2.97 -4.99
N THR A 169 9.27 3.19 -3.67
CA THR A 169 8.19 3.98 -3.03
C THR A 169 8.21 5.46 -3.40
N SER A 170 9.22 5.93 -4.15
CA SER A 170 9.21 7.23 -4.81
C SER A 170 8.17 7.32 -5.95
N LEU A 171 7.72 6.17 -6.47
CA LEU A 171 6.59 6.06 -7.38
C LEU A 171 5.37 5.64 -6.56
N PHE A 172 4.26 6.35 -6.69
CA PHE A 172 3.04 5.96 -5.99
C PHE A 172 2.34 4.82 -6.72
N VAL A 173 1.74 3.93 -5.93
CA VAL A 173 0.95 2.80 -6.39
C VAL A 173 -0.30 2.77 -5.52
N ASP A 174 -1.48 2.74 -6.13
CA ASP A 174 -2.75 2.59 -5.41
C ASP A 174 -3.27 1.15 -5.45
N ARG A 175 -2.85 0.37 -6.45
CA ARG A 175 -3.32 -0.99 -6.68
C ARG A 175 -2.22 -1.89 -7.21
N ALA A 176 -2.26 -3.15 -6.79
CA ALA A 176 -1.50 -4.22 -7.42
C ALA A 176 -2.41 -5.41 -7.69
N THR A 177 -2.37 -5.92 -8.92
CA THR A 177 -3.14 -7.09 -9.36
C THR A 177 -2.19 -8.20 -9.76
N CYS A 178 -2.27 -9.34 -9.09
CA CYS A 178 -1.49 -10.53 -9.43
C CYS A 178 -2.41 -11.63 -9.95
N LYS A 179 -1.97 -12.33 -11.01
CA LYS A 179 -2.68 -13.47 -11.59
C LYS A 179 -1.70 -14.61 -11.89
N VAL A 180 -2.20 -15.84 -11.86
CA VAL A 180 -1.47 -17.01 -12.35
C VAL A 180 -1.47 -16.95 -13.88
N GLU A 181 -0.28 -16.88 -14.49
CA GLU A 181 -0.09 -16.88 -15.94
C GLU A 181 0.05 -18.32 -16.45
N SER A 182 0.80 -19.16 -15.72
CA SER A 182 0.82 -20.61 -15.91
C SER A 182 0.91 -21.33 -14.56
N PRO A 183 0.10 -22.38 -14.33
CA PRO A 183 0.18 -23.21 -13.12
C PRO A 183 1.42 -24.11 -13.10
#